data_AF-A0A821FH63-F1
#
_entry.id   AF-A0A821FH63-F1
#
_cell.length_a   1.000
_cell.length_b   1.000
_cell.length_c   1.000
_cell.angle_alpha   90.00
_cell.angle_beta   90.00
_cell.angle_gamma   90.00
#
_symmetry.space_group_name_H-M   'P 1'
#
loop_
_entity.id
_entity.type
_entity.pdbx_description
1 polymer ?
#
loop_
_entity_poly.entity_id
_entity_poly.type
_entity_poly.pdbx_seq_one_letter_code
_entity_poly.pdbx_strand_id
1 'polypeptide(L)'
;MIGVLRDVIGIVHHVSDSSIITNAIDKRSYVTRVIKIIDETASVDVTLWEDQARNFNNDSNSVMAFKGIKVHDFMGSRSLTTTQHTHLKIDPFDTERTEHMKHWYHEHAQNSKQYLTSSIL
;
A
#
# COMPACT_ATOMS: atom_id res chain seq x y z
N MET A 1 -11.31 -7.63 -14.14
CA MET A 1 -12.57 -6.89 -13.91
C MET A 1 -12.20 -5.59 -13.22
N ILE A 2 -12.35 -4.45 -13.89
CA ILE A 2 -12.02 -3.14 -13.34
C ILE A 2 -13.14 -2.71 -12.39
N GLY A 3 -12.81 -2.39 -11.14
CA GLY A 3 -13.76 -1.75 -10.22
C GLY A 3 -14.43 -2.62 -9.17
N VAL A 4 -13.88 -3.79 -8.88
CA VAL A 4 -14.34 -4.62 -7.76
C VAL A 4 -13.81 -4.08 -6.44
N LEU A 5 -14.67 -4.01 -5.43
CA LEU A 5 -14.28 -3.69 -4.06
C LEU A 5 -13.81 -4.95 -3.32
N ARG A 6 -12.68 -4.82 -2.62
CA ARG A 6 -12.09 -5.88 -1.79
C ARG A 6 -11.58 -5.32 -0.47
N ASP A 7 -11.42 -6.20 0.50
CA ASP A 7 -10.76 -5.91 1.76
C ASP A 7 -9.35 -6.51 1.70
N VAL A 8 -8.33 -5.73 2.04
CA VAL A 8 -6.91 -6.09 1.90
C VAL A 8 -6.16 -5.66 3.16
N ILE A 9 -5.19 -6.44 3.59
CA ILE A 9 -4.28 -6.10 4.68
C ILE A 9 -2.86 -6.47 4.27
N GLY A 10 -1.91 -5.56 4.49
CA GLY A 10 -0.51 -5.72 4.08
C GLY A 10 0.42 -4.84 4.91
N ILE A 11 1.71 -5.16 4.92
CA ILE A 11 2.75 -4.33 5.55
C ILE A 11 3.29 -3.35 4.54
N VAL A 12 3.44 -2.09 4.95
CA VAL A 12 4.05 -1.05 4.12
C VAL A 12 5.53 -1.37 3.94
N HIS A 13 5.94 -1.62 2.71
CA HIS A 13 7.34 -1.87 2.37
C HIS A 13 8.02 -0.61 1.83
N HIS A 14 7.30 0.20 1.04
CA HIS A 14 7.84 1.41 0.44
C HIS A 14 6.77 2.50 0.36
N VAL A 15 7.18 3.75 0.55
CA VAL A 15 6.32 4.94 0.49
C VAL A 15 6.95 5.90 -0.51
N SER A 16 6.24 6.25 -1.57
CA SER A 16 6.71 7.27 -2.51
C SER A 16 6.47 8.67 -1.95
N ASP A 17 7.14 9.66 -2.53
CA ASP A 17 6.77 11.05 -2.36
C ASP A 17 5.35 11.31 -2.89
N SER A 18 4.69 12.33 -2.34
CA SER A 18 3.41 12.79 -2.87
C SER A 18 3.61 13.57 -4.16
N SER A 19 2.75 13.32 -5.14
CA SER A 19 2.70 14.01 -6.42
C SER A 19 1.34 14.67 -6.64
N ILE A 20 1.27 15.60 -7.60
CA ILE A 20 0.00 16.23 -8.00
C ILE A 20 -0.36 15.70 -9.39
N ILE A 21 -1.54 15.12 -9.52
CA ILE A 21 -2.12 14.70 -10.79
C ILE A 21 -3.23 15.67 -11.16
N THR A 22 -3.12 16.34 -12.30
CA THR A 22 -4.20 17.18 -12.84
C THR A 22 -5.02 16.37 -13.82
N ASN A 23 -6.32 16.23 -13.54
CA ASN A 23 -7.24 15.61 -14.48
C ASN A 23 -7.47 16.57 -15.66
N ALA A 24 -7.19 16.07 -16.87
CA ALA A 24 -7.23 16.86 -18.09
C ALA A 24 -8.65 17.33 -18.47
N ILE A 25 -9.68 16.64 -17.98
CA ILE A 25 -11.08 16.90 -18.36
C ILE A 25 -11.70 18.00 -17.49
N ASP A 26 -11.54 17.90 -16.17
CA ASP A 26 -12.13 18.82 -15.19
C ASP A 26 -11.15 19.93 -14.75
N LYS A 27 -9.89 19.87 -15.19
CA LYS A 27 -8.78 20.75 -14.78
C LYS A 27 -8.57 20.80 -13.26
N ARG A 28 -9.03 19.79 -12.53
CA ARG A 28 -8.84 19.68 -11.08
C ARG A 28 -7.53 18.95 -10.80
N SER A 29 -6.77 19.48 -9.86
CA SER A 29 -5.54 18.87 -9.38
C SER A 29 -5.81 18.07 -8.11
N TYR A 30 -5.31 16.84 -8.10
CA TYR A 30 -5.43 15.90 -7.00
C TYR A 30 -4.06 15.56 -6.44
N VAL A 31 -3.93 15.49 -5.12
CA VAL A 31 -2.69 15.00 -4.50
C VAL A 31 -2.76 13.48 -4.44
N THR A 32 -1.69 12.83 -4.86
CA THR A 32 -1.60 11.37 -4.91
C THR A 32 -0.32 10.90 -4.25
N ARG A 33 -0.35 9.70 -3.71
CA ARG A 33 0.84 9.03 -3.18
C ARG A 33 0.72 7.54 -3.45
N VAL A 34 1.81 6.92 -3.85
CA VAL A 34 1.86 5.47 -4.07
C VAL A 34 2.60 4.83 -2.90
N ILE A 35 1.96 3.86 -2.27
CA ILE A 35 2.61 3.02 -1.26
C ILE A 35 2.64 1.59 -1.79
N LYS A 36 3.72 0.88 -1.51
CA LYS A 36 3.83 -0.55 -1.78
C LYS A 36 3.55 -1.30 -0.50
N ILE A 37 2.53 -2.16 -0.54
CA ILE A 37 2.24 -3.09 0.54
C ILE A 37 2.61 -4.51 0.12
N ILE A 38 3.00 -5.32 1.10
CA ILE A 38 3.32 -6.71 0.88
C ILE A 38 2.57 -7.61 1.86
N ASP A 39 2.25 -8.81 1.42
CA ASP A 39 1.81 -9.92 2.25
C ASP A 39 2.62 -11.18 1.89
N GLU A 40 2.25 -12.32 2.50
CA GLU A 40 2.86 -13.63 2.26
C GLU A 40 2.81 -14.10 0.80
N THR A 41 1.91 -13.53 0.00
CA THR A 41 1.62 -14.01 -1.36
C THR A 41 2.19 -13.10 -2.43
N ALA A 42 2.13 -11.78 -2.24
CA ALA A 42 2.46 -10.81 -3.27
C ALA A 42 2.79 -9.43 -2.71
N SER A 43 3.37 -8.60 -3.58
CA SER A 43 3.48 -7.15 -3.40
C SER A 43 2.52 -6.43 -4.34
N VAL A 44 1.91 -5.35 -3.87
CA VAL A 44 0.97 -4.56 -4.67
C VAL A 44 1.11 -3.08 -4.36
N ASP A 45 1.00 -2.26 -5.41
CA ASP A 45 1.00 -0.81 -5.29
C ASP A 45 -0.41 -0.30 -5.01
N VAL A 46 -0.52 0.55 -3.98
CA VAL A 46 -1.74 1.21 -3.54
C VAL A 46 -1.61 2.70 -3.80
N THR A 47 -2.52 3.26 -4.59
CA THR A 47 -2.64 4.70 -4.80
C THR A 47 -3.57 5.32 -3.76
N LEU A 48 -3.02 6.18 -2.92
CA LEU A 48 -3.72 7.06 -1.99
C LEU A 48 -4.07 8.39 -2.68
N TRP A 49 -5.19 8.99 -2.28
CA TRP A 49 -5.68 10.25 -2.85
C TRP A 49 -5.97 11.30 -1.77
N GLU A 50 -5.84 12.57 -2.15
CA GLU A 50 -6.21 13.74 -1.35
C GLU A 50 -5.67 13.67 0.08
N ASP A 51 -6.55 13.68 1.07
CA ASP A 51 -6.18 13.73 2.49
C ASP A 51 -5.46 12.46 2.92
N GLN A 52 -5.78 11.31 2.33
CA GLN A 52 -5.05 10.06 2.57
C GLN A 52 -3.63 10.13 2.02
N ALA A 53 -3.40 10.83 0.90
CA ALA A 53 -2.06 11.03 0.34
C ALA A 53 -1.25 12.10 1.10
N ARG A 54 -1.90 13.20 1.52
CA ARG A 54 -1.26 14.32 2.23
C ARG A 54 -0.88 13.97 3.66
N ASN A 55 -1.78 13.30 4.37
CA ASN A 55 -1.60 13.00 5.80
C ASN A 55 -0.89 11.68 6.06
N PHE A 56 -0.49 10.95 5.01
CA PHE A 56 0.27 9.72 5.19
C PHE A 56 1.65 10.06 5.77
N ASN A 57 1.93 9.64 6.99
CA ASN A 57 3.22 9.86 7.65
C ASN A 57 3.75 8.60 8.32
N ASN A 58 3.23 7.43 7.94
CA ASN A 58 3.60 6.18 8.59
C ASN A 58 4.94 5.65 8.05
N ASP A 59 5.68 5.01 8.93
CA ASP A 59 6.95 4.38 8.60
C ASP A 59 6.73 3.14 7.71
N SER A 60 7.71 2.87 6.84
CA SER A 60 7.87 1.53 6.28
C SER A 60 7.96 0.54 7.45
N ASN A 61 7.22 -0.56 7.38
CA ASN A 61 6.98 -1.60 8.40
C ASN A 61 5.66 -1.51 9.20
N SER A 62 4.81 -0.51 8.95
CA SER A 62 3.47 -0.45 9.59
C SER A 62 2.50 -1.43 8.91
N VAL A 63 1.62 -2.09 9.68
CA VAL A 63 0.54 -2.90 9.12
C VAL A 63 -0.61 -1.99 8.70
N MET A 64 -1.13 -2.16 7.49
CA MET A 64 -2.25 -1.38 6.98
C MET A 64 -3.39 -2.28 6.51
N ALA A 65 -4.59 -1.97 6.99
CA ALA A 65 -5.83 -2.60 6.55
C ALA A 65 -6.67 -1.62 5.75
N PHE A 66 -7.10 -2.08 4.57
CA PHE A 66 -7.95 -1.37 3.63
C PHE A 66 -9.28 -2.12 3.52
N LYS A 67 -10.39 -1.46 3.83
CA LYS A 67 -11.73 -2.01 3.64
C LYS A 67 -12.40 -1.32 2.45
N GLY A 68 -12.94 -2.09 1.51
CA GLY A 68 -13.60 -1.55 0.32
C GLY A 68 -12.62 -0.81 -0.60
N ILE A 69 -11.42 -1.36 -0.81
CA ILE A 69 -10.47 -0.82 -1.78
C ILE A 69 -10.81 -1.28 -3.20
N LYS A 70 -10.65 -0.38 -4.17
CA LYS A 70 -10.97 -0.67 -5.57
C LYS A 70 -9.76 -1.33 -6.24
N VAL A 71 -9.99 -2.51 -6.81
CA VAL A 71 -8.98 -3.23 -7.60
C VAL A 71 -9.05 -2.75 -9.04
N HIS A 72 -7.89 -2.34 -9.55
CA HIS A 72 -7.65 -2.07 -10.95
C HIS A 72 -6.77 -3.18 -11.53
N ASP A 73 -7.18 -3.70 -12.68
CA ASP A 73 -6.45 -4.74 -13.40
C ASP A 73 -6.28 -4.24 -14.83
N PHE A 74 -5.03 -3.90 -15.17
CA PHE A 74 -4.68 -3.34 -16.46
C PHE A 74 -3.50 -4.10 -17.06
N MET A 75 -3.72 -4.70 -18.24
CA MET A 75 -2.69 -5.41 -19.01
C MET A 75 -1.85 -6.40 -18.19
N GLY A 76 -2.47 -7.11 -17.23
CA GLY A 76 -1.82 -8.12 -16.38
C GLY A 76 -1.18 -7.55 -15.11
N SER A 77 -1.17 -6.22 -14.93
CA SER A 77 -0.79 -5.57 -13.68
C SER A 77 -2.01 -5.33 -12.80
N ARG A 78 -1.91 -5.67 -11.51
CA ARG A 78 -2.93 -5.35 -10.51
C ARG A 78 -2.45 -4.21 -9.64
N SER A 79 -3.27 -3.17 -9.51
CA SER A 79 -3.04 -2.07 -8.58
C SER A 79 -4.30 -1.80 -7.78
N LEU A 80 -4.11 -1.22 -6.60
CA LEU A 80 -5.19 -0.87 -5.69
C LEU A 80 -5.30 0.64 -5.63
N THR A 81 -6.53 1.16 -5.59
CA THR A 81 -6.75 2.61 -5.50
C THR A 81 -7.79 2.91 -4.44
N THR A 82 -7.47 3.84 -3.54
CA THR A 82 -8.41 4.27 -2.51
C THR A 82 -9.51 5.12 -3.13
N THR A 83 -10.73 4.94 -2.64
CA THR A 83 -11.87 5.78 -3.00
C THR A 83 -12.39 6.49 -1.76
N GLN A 84 -13.36 7.39 -1.91
CA GLN A 84 -14.01 8.05 -0.77
C GLN A 84 -14.68 7.07 0.22
N HIS A 85 -15.02 5.86 -0.25
CA HIS A 85 -15.63 4.82 0.58
C HIS A 85 -14.62 3.82 1.16
N THR A 86 -13.33 3.97 0.82
CA THR A 86 -12.30 3.07 1.33
C THR A 86 -11.95 3.46 2.77
N HIS A 87 -12.17 2.56 3.72
CA HIS A 87 -11.78 2.78 5.10
C HIS A 87 -10.36 2.24 5.32
N LEU A 88 -9.47 3.12 5.76
CA LEU A 88 -8.08 2.80 6.07
C LEU A 88 -7.88 2.72 7.59
N LYS A 89 -7.19 1.68 8.05
CA LYS A 89 -6.66 1.59 9.41
C LYS A 89 -5.18 1.27 9.38
N ILE A 90 -4.40 2.06 10.11
CA ILE A 90 -2.98 1.82 10.35
C ILE A 90 -2.86 1.11 11.70
N ASP A 91 -2.04 0.06 11.75
CA ASP A 91 -1.82 -0.80 12.90
C ASP A 91 -3.10 -1.06 13.70
N PRO A 92 -4.13 -1.66 13.06
CA PRO A 92 -5.36 -1.97 13.78
C PRO A 92 -5.02 -2.86 14.98
N PHE A 93 -5.25 -2.31 16.17
CA PHE A 93 -5.12 -3.03 17.43
C PHE A 93 -6.05 -4.24 17.43
N ASP A 94 -5.59 -5.34 18.01
CA ASP A 94 -6.42 -6.51 18.31
C ASP A 94 -6.90 -7.28 17.07
N THR A 95 -5.96 -7.71 16.23
CA THR A 95 -6.26 -8.68 15.17
C THR A 95 -5.10 -9.67 15.08
N GLU A 96 -5.39 -10.96 15.27
CA GLU A 96 -4.43 -12.06 15.10
C GLU A 96 -3.64 -11.95 13.79
N ARG A 97 -4.31 -11.49 12.72
CA ARG A 97 -3.69 -11.24 11.41
C ARG A 97 -2.63 -10.13 11.41
N THR A 98 -2.81 -9.07 12.20
CA THR A 98 -1.82 -7.99 12.35
C THR A 98 -0.56 -8.52 13.03
N GLU A 99 -0.72 -9.29 14.10
CA GLU A 99 0.40 -9.91 14.80
C GLU A 99 1.09 -10.94 13.90
N HIS A 100 0.34 -11.80 13.23
CA HIS A 100 0.88 -12.78 12.28
C HIS A 100 1.73 -12.12 11.19
N MET A 101 1.21 -11.07 10.55
CA MET A 101 1.96 -10.34 9.52
C MET A 101 3.23 -9.70 10.07
N LYS A 102 3.18 -9.13 11.27
CA LYS A 102 4.38 -8.57 11.91
C LYS A 102 5.43 -9.66 12.12
N HIS A 103 5.05 -10.81 12.67
CA HIS A 103 5.97 -11.94 12.86
C HIS A 103 6.55 -12.43 11.53
N TRP A 104 5.69 -12.70 10.54
CA TRP A 104 6.10 -13.12 9.20
C TRP A 104 7.10 -12.12 8.59
N TYR A 105 6.78 -10.82 8.64
CA TYR A 105 7.65 -9.79 8.10
C TYR A 105 8.96 -9.68 8.87
N HIS A 106 8.97 -9.82 10.20
CA HIS A 106 10.21 -9.84 10.97
C HIS A 106 11.11 -11.02 10.60
N GLU A 107 10.54 -12.21 10.38
CA GLU A 107 11.27 -13.40 9.93
C GLU A 107 11.84 -13.24 8.51
N HIS A 108 11.08 -12.62 7.60
CA HIS A 108 11.46 -12.49 6.20
C HIS A 108 12.26 -11.21 5.88
N ALA A 109 12.09 -10.13 6.64
CA ALA A 109 12.86 -8.89 6.49
C ALA A 109 14.31 -9.06 6.97
N GLN A 110 14.58 -10.01 7.87
CA GLN A 110 15.95 -10.45 8.18
C GLN A 110 16.61 -11.09 6.95
N ASN A 111 15.86 -11.82 6.12
CA ASN A 111 16.35 -12.39 4.87
C ASN A 111 16.49 -11.33 3.75
N SER A 112 15.67 -10.26 3.74
CA SER A 112 15.79 -9.20 2.74
C SER A 112 17.01 -8.29 2.92
N LYS A 113 17.67 -8.29 4.10
CA LYS A 113 19.00 -7.67 4.26
C LYS A 113 20.08 -8.34 3.40
N GLN A 114 19.84 -9.55 2.88
CA GLN A 114 20.77 -10.25 2.00
C GLN A 114 20.84 -9.67 0.57
N TYR A 115 19.87 -8.84 0.15
CA TYR A 115 19.90 -8.18 -1.16
C TYR A 115 20.65 -6.84 -1.17
N LEU A 116 21.04 -6.30 -0.01
CA LEU A 116 21.77 -5.03 0.09
C LEU A 116 23.27 -5.19 0.36
N THR A 117 23.79 -6.42 0.49
CA THR A 117 25.21 -6.68 0.74
C THR A 117 25.94 -7.46 -0.35
N SER A 118 25.25 -7.90 -1.41
CA SER A 118 25.87 -8.72 -2.47
C SER A 118 26.58 -7.93 -3.60
N SER A 119 26.76 -6.61 -3.48
CA SER A 119 27.39 -5.80 -4.56
C SER A 119 28.72 -5.15 -4.17
N ILE A 120 29.39 -5.62 -3.13
CA ILE A 120 30.81 -5.28 -2.91
C ILE A 120 31.57 -6.55 -2.55
N LEU A 121 31.98 -7.28 -3.60
CA LEU A 121 33.32 -7.84 -3.82
C LEU A 121 33.47 -8.18 -5.30
#